data_AF-V9LD28-F1
#
_entry.id   AF-V9LD28-F1
#
_cell.length_a   1.000
_cell.length_b   1.000
_cell.length_c   1.000
_cell.angle_alpha   90.00
_cell.angle_beta   90.00
_cell.angle_gamma   90.00
#
_symmetry.space_group_name_H-M   'P 1'
#
loop_
_entity.id
_entity.type
_entity.pdbx_description
1 polymer ?
#
loop_
_entity_poly.entity_id
_entity_poly.type
_entity_poly.pdbx_seq_one_letter_code
_entity_poly.pdbx_strand_id
1 'polypeptide(L)'
;ACFGGCTLMMGKVCALVYSTISFYFPAFIMVCIYTKIYLVAKKQARTINNLSRKVQPINEGNSIASQRSERKAAKTLGIVMGVFILCWSPYFFCDSIEPFIKYSTPPVLFDAFFWVGYLNSTFNPMIYGFFYSWFRKALKIILTCKIFAPDSSRINLF
;
A
#
# COMPACT_ATOMS: atom_id res chain seq x y z
N ALA A 1 -24.98 -22.80 -18.72
CA ALA A 1 -24.92 -22.26 -17.34
C ALA A 1 -24.36 -23.35 -16.45
N CYS A 2 -23.20 -23.15 -15.82
CA CYS A 2 -22.72 -24.09 -14.81
C CYS A 2 -23.48 -23.86 -13.51
N PHE A 3 -24.17 -24.90 -13.03
CA PHE A 3 -24.63 -24.97 -11.64
C PHE A 3 -23.44 -25.46 -10.81
N GLY A 4 -22.88 -24.58 -9.98
CA GLY A 4 -21.60 -24.78 -9.29
C GLY A 4 -20.60 -23.71 -9.73
N GLY A 5 -20.00 -23.01 -8.77
CA GLY A 5 -19.14 -21.84 -9.02
C GLY A 5 -17.90 -22.12 -9.89
N CYS A 6 -17.17 -21.06 -10.23
CA CYS A 6 -15.92 -21.17 -10.99
C CYS A 6 -14.74 -21.41 -10.03
N THR A 7 -14.47 -22.68 -9.72
CA THR A 7 -13.34 -23.07 -8.85
C THR A 7 -12.11 -23.41 -9.69
N LEU A 8 -11.03 -22.65 -9.49
CA LEU A 8 -9.71 -22.96 -10.04
C LEU A 8 -9.11 -24.16 -9.28
N MET A 9 -9.13 -25.34 -9.89
CA MET A 9 -8.44 -26.52 -9.36
C MET A 9 -7.04 -26.61 -9.95
N MET A 10 -6.03 -26.32 -9.12
CA MET A 10 -4.62 -26.37 -9.50
C MET A 10 -3.93 -27.64 -8.95
N GLY A 11 -3.01 -28.21 -9.72
CA GLY A 11 -2.10 -29.22 -9.18
C GLY A 11 -1.26 -28.66 -8.03
N LYS A 12 -0.79 -29.50 -7.11
CA LYS A 12 0.04 -29.09 -5.95
C LYS A 12 1.21 -28.19 -6.35
N VAL A 13 1.97 -28.61 -7.37
CA VAL A 13 3.13 -27.87 -7.86
C VAL A 13 2.71 -26.57 -8.54
N CYS A 14 1.65 -26.60 -9.35
CA CYS A 14 1.14 -25.41 -10.05
C CYS A 14 0.64 -24.34 -9.07
N ALA A 15 -0.08 -24.72 -8.01
CA ALA A 15 -0.57 -23.79 -7.00
C ALA A 15 0.58 -23.10 -6.25
N LEU A 16 1.61 -23.87 -5.85
CA LEU A 16 2.79 -23.31 -5.19
C LEU A 16 3.58 -22.38 -6.10
N VAL A 17 3.78 -22.76 -7.37
CA VAL A 17 4.48 -21.93 -8.36
C VAL A 17 3.70 -20.64 -8.61
N TYR A 18 2.38 -20.73 -8.81
CA TYR A 18 1.50 -19.59 -8.99
C TYR A 18 1.57 -18.63 -7.80
N SER A 19 1.31 -19.13 -6.58
CA SER A 19 1.35 -18.32 -5.36
C SER A 19 2.73 -17.70 -5.11
N THR A 20 3.81 -18.42 -5.45
CA THR A 20 5.18 -17.90 -5.33
C THR A 20 5.45 -16.74 -6.28
N ILE A 21 5.14 -16.92 -7.57
CA ILE A 21 5.42 -15.91 -8.59
C ILE A 21 4.49 -14.70 -8.43
N SER A 22 3.21 -14.93 -8.13
CA SER A 22 2.22 -13.87 -8.05
C SER A 22 2.24 -13.08 -6.73
N PHE A 23 2.67 -13.69 -5.62
CA PHE A 23 2.59 -13.04 -4.31
C PHE A 23 3.90 -13.07 -3.52
N TYR A 24 4.42 -14.25 -3.18
CA TYR A 24 5.53 -14.33 -2.22
C TYR A 24 6.82 -13.65 -2.71
N PHE A 25 7.19 -13.87 -3.97
CA PHE A 25 8.39 -13.27 -4.54
C PHE A 25 8.26 -11.74 -4.71
N PRO A 26 7.18 -11.20 -5.34
CA PRO A 26 6.94 -9.76 -5.37
C PRO A 26 6.86 -9.13 -3.97
N ALA A 27 6.18 -9.77 -3.01
CA ALA A 27 6.05 -9.27 -1.65
C ALA A 27 7.41 -9.16 -0.96
N PHE A 28 8.26 -10.19 -1.09
CA PHE A 28 9.62 -10.15 -0.55
C PHE A 28 10.46 -9.01 -1.13
N ILE A 29 10.42 -8.85 -2.46
CA ILE A 29 11.12 -7.75 -3.14
C ILE A 29 10.62 -6.39 -2.65
N MET A 30 9.29 -6.21 -2.60
CA MET A 30 8.69 -4.97 -2.12
C MET A 30 9.15 -4.66 -0.69
N VAL A 31 9.05 -5.62 0.23
CA VAL A 31 9.49 -5.43 1.62
C VAL A 31 10.97 -5.04 1.70
N CYS A 32 11.83 -5.71 0.92
CA CYS A 32 13.26 -5.38 0.88
C CYS A 32 13.50 -3.95 0.39
N ILE A 33 12.95 -3.59 -0.76
CA ILE A 33 13.13 -2.27 -1.37
C ILE A 33 12.60 -1.18 -0.44
N TYR A 34 11.38 -1.32 0.09
CA TYR A 34 10.78 -0.30 0.96
C TYR A 34 11.50 -0.15 2.29
N THR A 35 12.00 -1.25 2.85
CA THR A 35 12.84 -1.19 4.06
C THR A 35 14.11 -0.41 3.77
N LYS A 36 14.76 -0.64 2.61
CA LYS A 36 15.97 0.09 2.22
C LYS A 36 15.69 1.58 2.02
N ILE A 37 14.61 1.93 1.32
CA ILE A 37 14.18 3.33 1.15
C ILE A 37 13.93 4.00 2.50
N TYR A 38 13.20 3.33 3.39
CA TYR A 38 12.91 3.87 4.72
C TYR A 38 14.18 4.07 5.57
N LEU A 39 15.12 3.13 5.51
CA LEU A 39 16.40 3.23 6.21
C LEU A 39 17.27 4.36 5.66
N VAL A 40 17.35 4.52 4.34
CA VAL A 40 18.09 5.61 3.69
C VAL A 40 17.49 6.96 4.07
N ALA A 41 16.17 7.12 3.97
CA ALA A 41 15.47 8.34 4.37
C ALA A 41 15.66 8.66 5.87
N LYS A 42 15.65 7.63 6.74
CA LYS A 42 15.92 7.79 8.18
C LYS A 42 17.37 8.19 8.45
N LYS A 43 18.32 7.65 7.69
CA LYS A 43 19.74 8.01 7.79
C LYS A 43 19.98 9.45 7.35
N GLN A 44 19.44 9.87 6.21
CA GLN A 44 19.52 11.25 5.72
C GLN A 44 18.97 12.26 6.75
N ALA A 45 17.79 11.97 7.32
CA ALA A 45 17.20 12.83 8.35
C ALA A 45 18.06 12.94 9.63
N ARG A 46 18.69 11.83 10.05
CA ARG A 46 19.61 11.84 11.21
C ARG A 46 20.85 12.68 10.94
N THR A 47 21.45 12.53 9.76
CA THR A 47 22.65 13.31 9.37
C THR A 47 22.35 14.80 9.38
N ILE A 48 21.20 15.23 8.85
CA ILE A 48 20.85 16.65 8.79
C ILE A 48 20.50 17.22 10.16
N ASN A 49 19.76 16.49 11.00
CA ASN A 49 19.51 16.94 12.37
C ASN A 49 20.82 17.15 13.16
N ASN A 50 21.84 16.32 12.90
CA ASN A 50 23.14 16.46 13.54
C ASN A 50 23.96 17.65 12.99
N LEU A 51 23.83 17.97 11.69
CA LEU A 51 24.48 19.12 11.03
C LEU A 51 23.81 20.45 11.42
N SER A 52 22.49 20.49 11.41
CA SER A 52 21.66 21.65 11.80
C SER A 52 21.89 22.06 13.26
N ARG A 53 22.17 21.10 14.15
CA ARG A 53 22.60 21.37 15.53
C ARG A 53 23.97 22.08 15.62
N LYS A 54 24.77 22.05 14.55
CA LYS A 54 26.16 22.55 14.51
C LYS A 54 26.33 23.85 13.71
N VAL A 55 25.35 24.29 12.91
CA VAL A 55 25.45 25.46 12.01
C VAL A 55 24.16 26.30 12.03
N GLN A 56 24.26 27.63 12.11
CA GLN A 56 23.12 28.58 12.10
C GLN A 56 22.39 28.64 10.72
N PRO A 57 21.09 29.04 10.69
CA PRO A 57 20.16 28.65 9.63
C PRO A 57 19.91 29.79 8.64
N ILE A 58 20.43 29.70 7.41
CA ILE A 58 20.06 30.67 6.35
C ILE A 58 19.39 29.97 5.14
N ASN A 59 19.58 28.67 4.93
CA ASN A 59 18.95 27.94 3.81
C ASN A 59 18.42 26.52 4.13
N GLU A 60 18.44 26.08 5.40
CA GLU A 60 18.05 24.71 5.77
C GLU A 60 16.53 24.48 5.81
N GLY A 61 15.71 25.52 5.96
CA GLY A 61 14.25 25.38 6.13
C GLY A 61 13.58 24.65 4.96
N ASN A 62 13.96 24.97 3.73
CA ASN A 62 13.39 24.36 2.53
C ASN A 62 13.88 22.92 2.30
N SER A 63 15.15 22.61 2.58
CA SER A 63 15.71 21.26 2.40
C SER A 63 15.25 20.28 3.49
N ILE A 64 15.01 20.77 4.71
CA ILE A 64 14.42 19.98 5.80
C ILE A 64 12.93 19.71 5.53
N ALA A 65 12.20 20.71 5.01
CA ALA A 65 10.79 20.55 4.65
C ALA A 65 10.57 19.55 3.51
N SER A 66 11.40 19.58 2.46
CA SER A 66 11.33 18.62 1.34
C SER A 66 11.63 17.18 1.79
N GLN A 67 12.65 16.98 2.63
CA GLN A 67 12.94 15.63 3.13
C GLN A 67 11.88 15.10 4.10
N ARG A 68 11.23 15.99 4.86
CA ARG A 68 10.10 15.63 5.72
C ARG A 68 8.89 15.18 4.89
N SER A 69 8.63 15.82 3.74
CA SER A 69 7.55 15.43 2.84
C SER A 69 7.86 14.10 2.12
N GLU A 70 9.09 13.91 1.66
CA GLU A 70 9.57 12.65 1.07
C GLU A 70 9.44 11.48 2.06
N ARG A 71 9.87 11.67 3.32
CA ARG A 71 9.75 10.64 4.35
C ARG A 71 8.29 10.33 4.69
N LYS A 72 7.41 11.33 4.64
CA LYS A 72 5.97 11.13 4.82
C LYS A 72 5.38 10.32 3.66
N ALA A 73 5.77 10.63 2.42
CA ALA A 73 5.35 9.86 1.24
C ALA A 73 5.87 8.41 1.29
N ALA A 74 7.15 8.19 1.60
CA ALA A 74 7.73 6.86 1.75
C ALA A 74 7.06 6.05 2.88
N LYS A 75 6.72 6.71 4.00
CA LYS A 75 5.96 6.07 5.08
C LYS A 75 4.58 5.63 4.61
N THR A 76 3.85 6.50 3.91
CA THR A 76 2.51 6.13 3.41
C THR A 76 2.59 5.01 2.38
N LEU A 77 3.57 5.06 1.48
CA LEU A 77 3.81 4.00 0.51
C LEU A 77 4.11 2.66 1.20
N GLY A 78 4.91 2.66 2.27
CA GLY A 78 5.12 1.48 3.11
C GLY A 78 3.84 0.97 3.79
N ILE A 79 2.93 1.86 4.22
CA ILE A 79 1.63 1.47 4.78
C ILE A 79 0.75 0.82 3.72
N VAL A 80 0.67 1.41 2.51
CA VAL A 80 -0.09 0.83 1.38
C VAL A 80 0.40 -0.58 1.08
N MET A 81 1.71 -0.78 1.00
CA MET A 81 2.29 -2.11 0.73
C MET A 81 2.05 -3.11 1.86
N GLY A 82 2.11 -2.65 3.12
CA GLY A 82 1.77 -3.49 4.26
C GLY A 82 0.32 -3.96 4.23
N VAL A 83 -0.62 -3.06 3.92
CA VAL A 83 -2.05 -3.40 3.78
C VAL A 83 -2.28 -4.35 2.60
N PHE A 84 -1.62 -4.13 1.47
CA PHE A 84 -1.68 -5.04 0.33
C PHE A 84 -1.29 -6.47 0.73
N ILE A 85 -0.14 -6.63 1.41
CA ILE A 85 0.35 -7.94 1.86
C ILE A 85 -0.63 -8.56 2.86
N LEU A 86 -1.13 -7.79 3.83
CA LEU A 86 -2.05 -8.29 4.85
C LEU A 86 -3.41 -8.73 4.28
N CYS A 87 -3.95 -8.00 3.30
CA CYS A 87 -5.21 -8.35 2.65
C CYS A 87 -5.09 -9.60 1.79
N TRP A 88 -3.98 -9.78 1.08
CA TRP A 88 -3.81 -10.91 0.16
C TRP A 88 -3.19 -12.16 0.81
N SER A 89 -2.49 -12.02 1.94
CA SER A 89 -1.84 -13.13 2.63
C SER A 89 -2.78 -14.30 3.00
N PRO A 90 -4.00 -14.09 3.54
CA PRO A 90 -4.88 -15.19 3.89
C PRO A 90 -5.27 -16.04 2.68
N TYR A 91 -5.56 -15.37 1.56
CA TYR A 91 -5.93 -16.02 0.31
C TYR A 91 -4.78 -16.84 -0.26
N PHE A 92 -3.60 -16.25 -0.47
CA PHE A 92 -2.46 -16.97 -1.07
C PHE A 92 -1.95 -18.10 -0.18
N PHE A 93 -2.04 -17.95 1.14
CA PHE A 93 -1.73 -19.02 2.08
C PHE A 93 -2.72 -20.19 1.94
N CYS A 94 -4.02 -19.89 1.86
CA CYS A 94 -5.06 -20.90 1.66
C CYS A 94 -4.89 -21.62 0.31
N ASP A 95 -4.72 -20.87 -0.78
CA ASP A 95 -4.51 -21.40 -2.15
C ASP A 95 -3.29 -22.33 -2.23
N SER A 96 -2.20 -21.98 -1.53
CA SER A 96 -1.00 -22.81 -1.48
C SER A 96 -1.20 -24.16 -0.77
N ILE A 97 -2.14 -24.23 0.19
CA ILE A 97 -2.37 -25.42 1.04
C ILE A 97 -3.52 -26.28 0.52
N GLU A 98 -4.49 -25.69 -0.18
CA GLU A 98 -5.68 -26.36 -0.72
C GLU A 98 -5.41 -27.70 -1.42
N PRO A 99 -4.42 -27.80 -2.34
CA PRO A 99 -4.09 -29.06 -3.01
C PRO A 99 -3.52 -30.15 -2.07
N PHE A 100 -3.00 -29.78 -0.91
CA PHE A 100 -2.46 -30.72 0.09
C PHE A 100 -3.55 -31.27 1.00
N ILE A 101 -4.59 -30.47 1.27
CA ILE A 101 -5.76 -30.86 2.06
C ILE A 101 -6.91 -31.39 1.20
N LYS A 102 -6.65 -31.72 -0.07
CA LYS A 102 -7.63 -32.27 -1.03
C LYS A 102 -8.88 -31.38 -1.18
N TYR A 103 -8.70 -30.07 -1.17
CA TYR A 103 -9.80 -29.11 -1.33
C TYR A 103 -10.89 -29.24 -0.26
N SER A 104 -10.47 -29.41 1.00
CA SER A 104 -11.38 -29.56 2.13
C SER A 104 -11.88 -28.23 2.71
N THR A 105 -11.38 -27.08 2.21
CA THR A 105 -11.81 -25.77 2.71
C THR A 105 -13.26 -25.49 2.29
N PRO A 106 -14.14 -25.08 3.23
CA PRO A 106 -15.50 -24.69 2.88
C PRO A 106 -15.50 -23.53 1.87
N PRO A 107 -16.33 -23.57 0.81
CA PRO A 107 -16.36 -22.50 -0.20
C PRO A 107 -16.58 -21.11 0.37
N VAL A 108 -17.42 -20.98 1.41
CA VAL A 108 -17.68 -19.72 2.12
C VAL A 108 -16.42 -19.12 2.73
N LEU A 109 -15.52 -19.96 3.27
CA LEU A 109 -14.27 -19.50 3.87
C LEU A 109 -13.28 -19.04 2.80
N PHE A 110 -13.21 -19.76 1.68
CA PHE A 110 -12.39 -19.37 0.53
C PHE A 110 -12.86 -18.04 -0.08
N ASP A 111 -14.17 -17.89 -0.28
CA ASP A 111 -14.79 -16.65 -0.74
C ASP A 111 -14.51 -15.50 0.22
N ALA A 112 -14.60 -15.74 1.53
CA ALA A 112 -14.30 -14.71 2.54
C ALA A 112 -12.85 -14.21 2.43
N PHE A 113 -11.86 -15.10 2.25
CA PHE A 113 -10.47 -14.68 2.02
C PHE A 113 -10.29 -13.90 0.74
N PHE A 114 -11.00 -14.28 -0.32
CA PHE A 114 -11.00 -13.55 -1.58
C PHE A 114 -11.57 -12.13 -1.42
N TRP A 115 -12.68 -11.99 -0.69
CA TRP A 115 -13.25 -10.69 -0.33
C TRP A 115 -12.31 -9.84 0.50
N VAL A 116 -11.58 -10.42 1.46
CA VAL A 116 -10.53 -9.72 2.22
C VAL A 116 -9.42 -9.20 1.29
N GLY A 117 -9.03 -9.99 0.28
CA GLY A 117 -8.14 -9.55 -0.78
C GLY A 117 -8.69 -8.34 -1.54
N TYR A 118 -9.98 -8.34 -1.90
CA TYR A 118 -10.61 -7.21 -2.58
C TYR A 118 -10.74 -5.93 -1.75
N LEU A 119 -10.86 -6.05 -0.41
CA LEU A 119 -10.85 -4.88 0.47
C LEU A 119 -9.57 -4.04 0.34
N ASN A 120 -8.45 -4.62 -0.14
CA ASN A 120 -7.25 -3.86 -0.51
C ASN A 120 -7.55 -2.66 -1.40
N SER A 121 -8.40 -2.83 -2.42
CA SER A 121 -8.78 -1.76 -3.33
C SER A 121 -9.50 -0.62 -2.60
N THR A 122 -10.32 -0.95 -1.60
CA THR A 122 -11.04 0.02 -0.75
C THR A 122 -10.10 0.71 0.25
N PHE A 123 -9.09 0.01 0.76
CA PHE A 123 -8.11 0.60 1.67
C PHE A 123 -7.24 1.65 0.99
N ASN A 124 -6.98 1.54 -0.31
CA ASN A 124 -6.18 2.53 -1.05
C ASN A 124 -6.72 3.96 -0.87
N PRO A 125 -7.95 4.32 -1.30
CA PRO A 125 -8.53 5.65 -1.04
C PRO A 125 -8.56 6.05 0.44
N MET A 126 -8.81 5.12 1.36
CA MET A 126 -8.78 5.42 2.80
C MET A 126 -7.39 5.80 3.29
N ILE A 127 -6.34 5.06 2.89
CA ILE A 127 -4.96 5.37 3.25
C ILE A 127 -4.56 6.73 2.69
N TYR A 128 -4.90 7.03 1.42
CA TYR A 128 -4.66 8.37 0.88
C TYR A 128 -5.45 9.44 1.66
N GLY A 129 -6.71 9.15 1.98
CA GLY A 129 -7.60 9.99 2.79
C GLY A 129 -7.05 10.29 4.18
N PHE A 130 -6.46 9.33 4.89
CA PHE A 130 -5.96 9.56 6.25
C PHE A 130 -4.54 10.14 6.27
N PHE A 131 -3.66 9.70 5.37
CA PHE A 131 -2.23 10.01 5.48
C PHE A 131 -1.78 11.18 4.58
N TYR A 132 -2.51 11.53 3.52
CA TYR A 132 -2.17 12.63 2.62
C TYR A 132 -3.06 13.86 2.86
N SER A 133 -2.46 14.95 3.37
CA SER A 133 -3.15 16.22 3.65
C SER A 133 -3.67 16.91 2.39
N TRP A 134 -2.89 16.91 1.30
CA TRP A 134 -3.30 17.43 0.00
C TRP A 134 -4.48 16.65 -0.61
N PHE A 135 -4.46 15.31 -0.50
CA PHE A 135 -5.54 14.44 -0.96
C PHE A 135 -6.85 14.71 -0.19
N ARG A 136 -6.78 14.94 1.12
CA ARG A 136 -7.93 15.39 1.92
C ARG A 136 -8.48 16.73 1.46
N LYS A 137 -7.61 17.70 1.15
CA LYS A 137 -8.04 19.01 0.60
C LYS A 137 -8.77 18.81 -0.73
N ALA A 138 -8.21 18.01 -1.63
CA ALA A 138 -8.82 17.68 -2.91
C ALA A 138 -10.19 16.99 -2.75
N LEU A 139 -10.28 15.96 -1.92
CA LEU A 139 -11.55 15.29 -1.60
C LEU A 139 -12.58 16.27 -1.04
N LYS A 140 -12.18 17.16 -0.13
CA LYS A 140 -13.09 18.17 0.42
C LYS A 140 -13.60 19.12 -0.66
N ILE A 141 -12.76 19.55 -1.60
CA ILE A 141 -13.17 20.41 -2.73
C ILE A 141 -14.16 19.68 -3.65
N ILE A 142 -13.91 18.40 -3.94
CA ILE A 142 -14.80 17.56 -4.75
C ILE A 142 -16.15 17.38 -4.04
N LEU A 143 -16.14 16.96 -2.77
CA LEU A 143 -17.36 16.71 -1.98
C LEU A 143 -18.18 17.97 -1.69
N THR A 144 -17.53 19.13 -1.59
CA THR A 144 -18.22 20.42 -1.41
C THR A 144 -18.62 21.06 -2.74
N CYS A 145 -18.45 20.36 -3.87
CA CYS A 145 -18.72 20.84 -5.23
C CYS A 145 -18.01 22.16 -5.59
N LYS A 146 -16.99 22.56 -4.82
CA LYS A 146 -16.19 23.77 -5.09
C LYS A 146 -15.31 23.64 -6.34
N ILE A 147 -15.23 22.43 -6.90
CA ILE A 147 -14.61 22.19 -8.20
C ILE A 147 -15.32 22.91 -9.35
N PHE A 148 -16.63 23.18 -9.22
CA PHE A 148 -17.42 23.88 -10.25
C PHE A 148 -17.37 25.41 -10.11
N ALA A 149 -16.70 25.94 -9.08
CA ALA A 149 -16.54 27.38 -8.93
C ALA A 149 -15.57 27.95 -9.99
N PRO A 150 -15.82 29.16 -10.52
CA PRO A 150 -14.81 29.87 -11.30
C PRO A 150 -13.52 30.01 -10.48
N ASP A 151 -12.36 29.86 -11.12
CA ASP A 151 -11.01 29.77 -10.51
C ASP A 151 -10.66 28.50 -9.73
N SER A 152 -11.47 27.44 -9.78
CA SER A 152 -11.14 26.16 -9.12
C SER A 152 -9.80 25.55 -9.56
N SER A 153 -9.35 25.83 -10.78
CA SER A 153 -8.05 25.42 -11.32
C SER A 153 -6.85 26.09 -10.66
N ARG A 154 -7.04 27.23 -9.96
CA ARG A 154 -5.97 27.97 -9.26
C ARG A 154 -5.78 27.53 -7.80
N ILE A 155 -6.57 26.57 -7.32
CA ILE A 155 -6.53 26.15 -5.91
C ILE A 155 -5.24 25.37 -5.63
N ASN A 156 -4.42 25.88 -4.70
CA ASN A 156 -3.20 25.19 -4.27
C ASN A 156 -3.52 24.03 -3.30
N LEU A 157 -3.20 22.81 -3.74
CA LEU A 157 -3.43 21.58 -2.97
C LEU A 157 -2.24 21.20 -2.06
N PHE A 158 -1.05 21.72 -2.30
CA PHE A 158 0.20 21.31 -1.65
C PHE A 158 0.52 22.14 -0.40
#